data_AF-A0AAV3H7M2-F1
#
_entry.id   AF-A0AAV3H7M2-F1
#
_cell.length_a   1.000
_cell.length_b   1.000
_cell.length_c   1.000
_cell.angle_alpha   90.00
_cell.angle_beta   90.00
_cell.angle_gamma   90.00
#
_symmetry.space_group_name_H-M   'P 1'
#
loop_
_entity.id
_entity.type
_entity.pdbx_description
1 polymer ?
#
loop_
_entity_poly.entity_id
_entity_poly.type
_entity_poly.pdbx_seq_one_letter_code
_entity_poly.pdbx_strand_id
1 'polypeptide(L)'
;MFPLNDLSLKTQSVQLNKITSNTESTIKQHELVSDDAIINELSSELVSCLGNDKFTPVSEDCNLLNMLSEFKLLREQCFRWGNYTLLFENYGAYDKTGSITIEKSQGEGTLPIRHKLEFISTNIAELLDKLTKITDARLCKGFSDWASSVKEGASNDLKENVDRALVRMFKCVKLHSNELNLSSLSLGSVPPLPEWIEMLSLVYNELDSIQVPES
;
A
#
# COMPACT_ATOMS: atom_id res chain seq x y z
N MET A 1 -40.94 -14.64 74.26
CA MET A 1 -39.74 -15.49 74.41
C MET A 1 -38.82 -15.15 73.24
N PHE A 2 -37.60 -14.69 73.57
CA PHE A 2 -36.54 -14.08 72.74
C PHE A 2 -36.86 -12.80 71.93
N PRO A 3 -36.31 -11.64 72.36
CA PRO A 3 -36.18 -10.41 71.56
C PRO A 3 -34.78 -10.29 70.94
N LEU A 4 -34.60 -9.36 69.99
CA LEU A 4 -33.40 -8.56 69.67
C LEU A 4 -33.08 -8.45 68.17
N ASN A 5 -33.19 -7.20 67.71
CA ASN A 5 -32.27 -6.43 66.87
C ASN A 5 -31.86 -6.95 65.48
N ASP A 6 -32.43 -6.26 64.49
CA ASP A 6 -31.68 -5.38 63.58
C ASP A 6 -30.35 -5.95 63.03
N LEU A 7 -30.44 -6.61 61.88
CA LEU A 7 -29.36 -6.62 60.91
C LEU A 7 -29.96 -6.32 59.55
N SER A 8 -29.84 -5.06 59.13
CA SER A 8 -29.85 -4.68 57.73
C SER A 8 -28.97 -5.68 56.97
N LEU A 9 -29.56 -6.39 56.00
CA LEU A 9 -28.79 -7.24 55.10
C LEU A 9 -27.81 -6.35 54.35
N LYS A 10 -26.55 -6.33 54.81
CA LYS A 10 -25.38 -5.96 54.00
C LYS A 10 -25.38 -6.90 52.79
N THR A 11 -26.02 -6.49 51.71
CA THR A 11 -25.67 -6.98 50.40
C THR A 11 -24.51 -6.10 49.94
N GLN A 12 -23.30 -6.65 50.03
CA GLN A 12 -22.16 -6.12 49.29
C GLN A 12 -22.63 -5.93 47.84
N SER A 13 -22.63 -4.68 47.36
CA SER A 13 -22.68 -4.43 45.94
C SER A 13 -21.45 -5.10 45.36
N VAL A 14 -21.63 -6.22 44.66
CA VAL A 14 -20.64 -6.68 43.70
C VAL A 14 -20.41 -5.49 42.79
N GLN A 15 -19.23 -4.87 42.88
CA GLN A 15 -18.77 -3.96 41.85
C GLN A 15 -18.66 -4.83 40.59
N LEU A 16 -19.76 -4.94 39.86
CA LEU A 16 -19.72 -5.18 38.44
C LEU A 16 -18.93 -4.01 37.89
N ASN A 17 -17.67 -4.28 37.55
CA ASN A 17 -16.84 -3.38 36.80
C ASN A 17 -17.71 -2.79 35.70
N LYS A 18 -17.90 -1.47 35.79
CA LYS A 18 -18.48 -0.66 34.73
C LYS A 18 -17.66 -0.96 33.49
N ILE A 19 -18.11 -1.91 32.67
CA ILE A 19 -17.76 -1.93 31.26
C ILE A 19 -18.62 -0.80 30.68
N THR A 20 -18.18 0.43 30.93
CA THR A 20 -18.62 1.57 30.14
C THR A 20 -18.21 1.24 28.73
N SER A 21 -19.23 0.96 27.92
CA SER A 21 -19.18 0.97 26.48
C SER A 21 -18.70 2.34 26.02
N ASN A 22 -17.39 2.51 25.98
CA ASN A 22 -16.73 3.57 25.25
C ASN A 22 -16.25 2.92 23.96
N THR A 23 -16.83 3.35 22.84
CA THR A 23 -16.22 3.28 21.52
C THR A 23 -14.93 4.11 21.55
N GLU A 24 -13.91 3.57 22.22
CA GLU A 24 -12.53 4.00 22.13
C GLU A 24 -11.86 3.02 21.18
N SER A 25 -11.38 3.55 20.05
CA SER A 25 -10.45 2.85 19.16
C SER A 25 -9.43 2.17 20.06
N THR A 26 -9.43 0.84 20.12
CA THR A 26 -8.45 0.10 20.90
C THR A 26 -7.17 0.00 20.10
N ILE A 27 -6.66 1.13 19.62
CA ILE A 27 -5.23 1.24 19.30
C ILE A 27 -4.56 1.33 20.66
N LYS A 28 -4.12 0.18 21.19
CA LYS A 28 -3.19 0.19 22.32
C LYS A 28 -1.94 0.92 21.85
N GLN A 29 -1.85 2.22 22.11
CA GLN A 29 -0.66 3.07 21.92
C GLN A 29 0.53 2.63 22.81
N HIS A 30 0.67 1.35 23.14
CA HIS A 30 1.63 0.82 24.10
C HIS A 30 2.63 -0.19 23.51
N GLU A 31 2.61 -0.43 22.20
CA GLU A 31 3.68 -1.15 21.47
C GLU A 31 4.39 -0.26 20.43
N LEU A 32 4.30 1.07 20.59
CA LEU A 32 4.91 2.07 19.71
C LEU A 32 6.39 2.31 20.04
N VAL A 33 7.25 1.30 19.93
CA VAL A 33 8.69 1.55 19.75
C VAL A 33 9.28 0.43 18.91
N SER A 34 9.22 0.57 17.59
CA SER A 34 10.29 -0.01 16.78
C SER A 34 11.52 0.88 16.97
N ASP A 35 12.74 0.33 17.04
CA ASP A 35 13.96 1.18 16.94
C ASP A 35 14.08 1.81 15.54
N ASP A 36 13.22 1.40 14.60
CA ASP A 36 13.20 1.90 13.24
C ASP A 36 12.37 3.18 13.09
N ALA A 37 13.05 4.26 12.72
CA ALA A 37 12.43 5.57 12.53
C ALA A 37 11.36 5.59 11.43
N ILE A 38 11.58 4.87 10.32
CA ILE A 38 10.64 4.82 9.19
C ILE A 38 9.37 4.08 9.60
N ILE A 39 9.50 2.94 10.28
CA ILE A 39 8.33 2.20 10.80
C ILE A 39 7.53 3.09 11.75
N ASN A 40 8.17 3.79 12.68
CA ASN A 40 7.47 4.63 13.65
C ASN A 40 6.75 5.81 12.99
N GLU A 41 7.41 6.50 12.06
CA GLU A 41 6.84 7.63 11.33
C GLU A 41 5.65 7.17 10.49
N LEU A 42 5.82 6.12 9.68
CA LEU A 42 4.76 5.58 8.84
C LEU A 42 3.57 5.06 9.68
N SER A 43 3.85 4.43 10.82
CA SER A 43 2.80 3.97 11.74
C SER A 43 2.01 5.15 12.32
N SER A 44 2.70 6.22 12.69
CA SER A 44 2.09 7.43 13.24
C SER A 44 1.21 8.12 12.21
N GLU A 45 1.67 8.20 10.97
CA GLU A 45 0.91 8.75 9.84
C GLU A 45 -0.33 7.90 9.51
N LEU A 46 -0.20 6.57 9.48
CA LEU A 46 -1.33 5.65 9.28
C LEU A 46 -2.38 5.81 10.39
N VAL A 47 -1.95 5.87 11.65
CA VAL A 47 -2.87 6.09 12.79
C VAL A 47 -3.54 7.46 12.71
N SER A 48 -2.79 8.50 12.36
CA SER A 48 -3.32 9.85 12.19
C SER A 48 -4.39 9.93 11.09
N CYS A 49 -4.15 9.26 9.96
CA CYS A 49 -5.06 9.29 8.81
C CYS A 49 -6.27 8.36 8.98
N LEU A 50 -6.11 7.20 9.62
CA LEU A 50 -7.10 6.13 9.65
C LEU A 50 -7.80 5.92 11.02
N GLY A 51 -7.24 6.43 12.12
CA GLY A 51 -7.51 5.97 13.49
C GLY A 51 -8.66 6.63 14.29
N ASN A 52 -9.35 7.65 13.78
CA ASN A 52 -10.32 8.44 14.58
C ASN A 52 -11.78 8.40 14.09
N ASP A 53 -12.34 7.22 13.79
CA ASP A 53 -13.71 7.02 13.25
C ASP A 53 -14.04 7.79 11.96
N LYS A 54 -13.10 8.59 11.47
CA LYS A 54 -13.14 9.39 10.26
C LYS A 54 -11.81 9.18 9.57
N PHE A 55 -11.88 8.61 8.37
CA PHE A 55 -10.81 8.75 7.40
C PHE A 55 -10.63 10.25 7.17
N THR A 56 -9.51 10.82 7.61
CA THR A 56 -9.17 12.19 7.21
C THR A 56 -8.85 12.07 5.72
N PRO A 57 -9.57 12.78 4.81
CA PRO A 57 -9.32 12.65 3.39
C PRO A 57 -7.85 12.92 3.11
N VAL A 58 -7.16 11.85 2.76
CA VAL A 58 -5.78 11.86 2.33
C VAL A 58 -5.72 12.77 1.09
N SER A 59 -5.30 14.02 1.28
CA SER A 59 -5.02 14.97 0.19
C SER A 59 -3.80 14.48 -0.57
N GLU A 60 -3.72 14.71 -1.88
CA GLU A 60 -2.54 14.34 -2.69
C GLU A 60 -1.21 14.84 -2.08
N ASP A 61 -1.26 15.94 -1.32
CA ASP A 61 -0.10 16.56 -0.64
C ASP A 61 0.15 16.06 0.81
N CYS A 62 -0.60 15.08 1.33
CA CYS A 62 -0.41 14.65 2.71
C CYS A 62 0.87 13.82 2.87
N ASN A 63 1.51 13.94 4.04
CA ASN A 63 2.78 13.27 4.33
C ASN A 63 2.70 11.75 4.10
N LEU A 64 1.59 11.12 4.54
CA LEU A 64 1.34 9.70 4.30
C LEU A 64 1.42 9.31 2.82
N LEU A 65 0.79 10.06 1.90
CA LEU A 65 0.88 9.72 0.48
C LEU A 65 2.27 9.93 -0.07
N ASN A 66 2.96 11.00 0.33
CA ASN A 66 4.35 11.22 -0.09
C ASN A 66 5.22 10.03 0.31
N MET A 67 5.11 9.56 1.56
CA MET A 67 5.83 8.37 2.02
C MET A 67 5.41 7.09 1.28
N LEU A 68 4.11 6.86 1.10
CA LEU A 68 3.59 5.68 0.39
C LEU A 68 3.91 5.71 -1.10
N SER A 69 4.15 6.88 -1.68
CA SER A 69 4.41 7.04 -3.12
C SER A 69 5.76 6.47 -3.55
N GLU A 70 6.68 6.26 -2.60
CA GLU A 70 7.97 5.58 -2.83
C GLU A 70 7.81 4.05 -2.89
N PHE A 71 6.67 3.53 -2.41
CA PHE A 71 6.38 2.12 -2.47
C PHE A 71 5.84 1.74 -3.85
N LYS A 72 6.47 0.73 -4.44
CA LYS A 72 6.04 0.12 -5.71
C LYS A 72 5.10 -1.03 -5.39
N LEU A 73 4.02 -1.15 -6.15
CA LEU A 73 3.13 -2.32 -6.04
C LEU A 73 3.90 -3.57 -6.49
N LEU A 74 3.98 -4.56 -5.61
CA LEU A 74 4.65 -5.83 -5.88
C LEU A 74 3.63 -6.88 -6.37
N ARG A 75 2.49 -6.97 -5.69
CA ARG A 75 1.34 -7.82 -6.02
C ARG A 75 0.11 -7.28 -5.31
N GLU A 76 -1.05 -7.89 -5.53
CA GLU A 76 -2.30 -7.47 -4.89
C GLU A 76 -2.11 -7.21 -3.38
N GLN A 77 -2.49 -6.01 -2.93
CA GLN A 77 -2.44 -5.58 -1.53
C GLN A 77 -1.03 -5.59 -0.90
N CYS A 78 0.04 -5.66 -1.70
CA CYS A 78 1.42 -5.74 -1.22
C CYS A 78 2.31 -4.75 -1.97
N PHE A 79 2.96 -3.86 -1.23
CA PHE A 79 3.85 -2.84 -1.77
C PHE A 79 5.23 -2.93 -1.16
N ARG A 80 6.26 -2.53 -1.91
CA ARG A 80 7.67 -2.63 -1.51
C ARG A 80 8.42 -1.34 -1.76
N TRP A 81 9.30 -0.99 -0.82
CA TRP A 81 10.29 0.08 -0.96
C TRP A 81 11.59 -0.37 -0.31
N GLY A 82 12.62 -0.65 -1.10
CA GLY A 82 13.89 -1.21 -0.61
C GLY A 82 13.69 -2.51 0.18
N ASN A 83 14.05 -2.47 1.47
CA ASN A 83 13.87 -3.58 2.42
C ASN A 83 12.57 -3.49 3.24
N TYR A 84 11.70 -2.54 2.95
CA TYR A 84 10.38 -2.39 3.57
C TYR A 84 9.29 -3.01 2.70
N THR A 85 8.32 -3.65 3.34
CA THR A 85 7.11 -4.19 2.71
C THR A 85 5.88 -3.70 3.47
N LEU A 86 4.85 -3.28 2.73
CA LEU A 86 3.53 -2.96 3.24
C LEU A 86 2.53 -4.00 2.76
N LEU A 87 1.89 -4.68 3.70
CA LEU A 87 0.81 -5.62 3.42
C LEU A 87 -0.50 -5.07 3.95
N PHE A 88 -1.47 -4.99 3.06
CA PHE A 88 -2.85 -4.67 3.38
C PHE A 88 -3.61 -5.99 3.51
N GLU A 89 -4.26 -6.19 4.64
CA GLU A 89 -5.16 -7.32 4.89
C GLU A 89 -6.55 -6.74 5.08
N ASN A 90 -7.38 -6.79 4.03
CA ASN A 90 -8.76 -6.36 4.12
C ASN A 90 -9.68 -7.57 4.09
N TYR A 91 -10.22 -7.93 5.26
CA TYR A 91 -11.12 -9.08 5.43
C TYR A 91 -12.55 -8.84 4.88
N GLY A 92 -12.79 -7.65 4.29
CA GLY A 92 -14.05 -7.32 3.62
C GLY A 92 -15.17 -6.91 4.59
N ALA A 93 -16.38 -6.75 4.05
CA ALA A 93 -17.52 -6.17 4.76
C ALA A 93 -17.98 -6.95 6.01
N TYR A 94 -17.60 -8.23 6.12
CA TYR A 94 -18.00 -9.11 7.23
C TYR A 94 -17.27 -8.79 8.53
N ASP A 95 -15.96 -8.59 8.46
CA ASP A 95 -15.14 -8.49 9.67
C ASP A 95 -15.02 -7.07 10.22
N LYS A 96 -15.51 -6.06 9.47
CA LYS A 96 -15.47 -4.60 9.79
C LYS A 96 -14.07 -4.03 10.05
N THR A 97 -13.10 -4.85 10.40
CA THR A 97 -11.71 -4.54 10.66
C THR A 97 -10.84 -5.11 9.53
N GLY A 98 -9.70 -4.47 9.32
CA GLY A 98 -8.60 -4.97 8.51
C GLY A 98 -7.29 -4.57 9.17
N SER A 99 -6.19 -4.97 8.58
CA SER A 99 -4.86 -4.65 9.09
C SER A 99 -3.91 -4.17 8.01
N ILE A 100 -2.98 -3.31 8.42
CA ILE A 100 -1.83 -2.91 7.63
C ILE A 100 -0.60 -3.39 8.39
N THR A 101 0.22 -4.22 7.74
CA THR A 101 1.50 -4.69 8.29
C THR A 101 2.64 -3.97 7.59
N ILE A 102 3.48 -3.29 8.38
CA ILE A 102 4.75 -2.73 7.95
C ILE A 102 5.84 -3.73 8.35
N GLU A 103 6.58 -4.22 7.37
CA GLU A 103 7.68 -5.16 7.58
C GLU A 103 8.99 -4.54 7.09
N LYS A 104 10.08 -4.68 7.86
CA LYS A 104 11.45 -4.38 7.42
C LYS A 104 12.30 -5.65 7.48
N SER A 105 12.82 -6.09 6.33
CA SER A 105 13.79 -7.18 6.29
C SER A 105 15.16 -6.72 6.81
N GLN A 106 15.80 -7.53 7.65
CA GLN A 106 17.09 -7.22 8.27
C GLN A 106 18.28 -7.95 7.62
N GLY A 107 18.05 -8.66 6.52
CA GLY A 107 19.05 -9.51 5.85
C GLY A 107 18.77 -11.00 6.02
N GLU A 108 19.51 -11.81 5.28
CA GLU A 108 19.30 -13.27 5.25
C GLU A 108 19.52 -13.90 6.64
N GLY A 109 18.59 -14.77 7.04
CA GLY A 109 18.65 -15.47 8.33
C GLY A 109 18.24 -14.66 9.57
N THR A 110 17.91 -13.36 9.42
CA THR A 110 17.44 -12.52 10.53
C THR A 110 15.93 -12.32 10.44
N LEU A 111 15.24 -12.39 11.57
CA LEU A 111 13.79 -12.15 11.63
C LEU A 111 13.49 -10.70 11.23
N PRO A 112 12.47 -10.45 10.39
CA PRO A 112 12.11 -9.09 10.03
C PRO A 112 11.49 -8.36 11.22
N ILE A 113 11.66 -7.04 11.25
CA ILE A 113 10.90 -6.17 12.16
C ILE A 113 9.49 -6.05 11.56
N ARG A 114 8.46 -6.30 12.36
CA ARG A 114 7.06 -6.22 11.93
C ARG A 114 6.27 -5.34 12.86
N HIS A 115 5.45 -4.47 12.28
CA HIS A 115 4.45 -3.69 13.00
C HIS A 115 3.10 -3.85 12.30
N LYS A 116 2.13 -4.43 13.01
CA LYS A 116 0.77 -4.65 12.51
C LYS A 116 -0.18 -3.67 13.18
N LEU A 117 -0.89 -2.90 12.36
CA LEU A 117 -1.87 -1.91 12.77
C LEU A 117 -3.25 -2.36 12.30
N GLU A 118 -4.25 -2.26 13.17
CA GLU A 118 -5.63 -2.62 12.87
C GLU A 118 -6.50 -1.37 12.70
N PHE A 119 -7.31 -1.35 11.64
CA PHE A 119 -8.19 -0.24 11.30
C PHE A 119 -9.54 -0.73 10.81
N ILE A 120 -10.48 0.20 10.61
CA ILE A 120 -11.75 -0.09 9.95
C ILE A 120 -11.48 -0.50 8.49
N SER A 121 -12.01 -1.64 8.07
CA SER A 121 -11.86 -2.23 6.72
C SER A 121 -12.15 -1.26 5.58
N THR A 122 -13.17 -0.40 5.73
CA THR A 122 -13.53 0.61 4.73
C THR A 122 -12.46 1.69 4.57
N ASN A 123 -11.81 2.10 5.67
CA ASN A 123 -10.73 3.09 5.63
C ASN A 123 -9.49 2.52 4.94
N ILE A 124 -9.20 1.23 5.19
CA ILE A 124 -8.13 0.49 4.50
C ILE A 124 -8.42 0.39 3.00
N ALA A 125 -9.64 0.03 2.63
CA ALA A 125 -10.05 -0.06 1.22
C ALA A 125 -9.89 1.28 0.49
N GLU A 126 -10.31 2.39 1.13
CA GLU A 126 -10.19 3.73 0.56
C GLU A 126 -8.73 4.16 0.40
N LEU A 127 -7.87 3.89 1.39
CA LEU A 127 -6.44 4.17 1.29
C LEU A 127 -5.79 3.38 0.16
N LEU A 128 -6.10 2.08 0.07
CA LEU A 128 -5.56 1.20 -0.95
C LEU A 128 -5.95 1.68 -2.36
N ASP A 129 -7.22 2.00 -2.59
CA ASP A 129 -7.70 2.53 -3.88
C ASP A 129 -6.99 3.85 -4.27
N LYS A 130 -6.82 4.77 -3.31
CA LYS A 130 -6.10 6.04 -3.54
C LYS A 130 -4.63 5.80 -3.87
N LEU A 131 -3.96 4.93 -3.10
CA LEU A 131 -2.57 4.60 -3.32
C LEU A 131 -2.37 3.97 -4.70
N THR A 132 -3.19 2.99 -5.07
CA THR A 132 -3.14 2.34 -6.40
C THR A 132 -3.33 3.36 -7.52
N LYS A 133 -4.29 4.28 -7.41
CA LYS A 133 -4.50 5.33 -8.42
C LYS A 133 -3.29 6.24 -8.59
N ILE A 134 -2.63 6.61 -7.50
CA ILE A 134 -1.44 7.47 -7.53
C ILE A 134 -0.26 6.73 -8.14
N THR A 135 -0.03 5.47 -7.74
CA THR A 135 1.06 4.65 -8.30
C THR A 135 0.86 4.41 -9.79
N ASP A 136 -0.37 4.12 -10.23
CA ASP A 136 -0.73 3.94 -11.63
C ASP A 136 -0.51 5.21 -12.45
N ALA A 137 -0.93 6.37 -11.92
CA ALA A 137 -0.78 7.65 -12.57
C ALA A 137 0.71 8.01 -12.76
N ARG A 138 1.53 7.82 -11.72
CA ARG A 138 2.99 8.04 -11.80
C ARG A 138 3.64 7.12 -12.83
N LEU A 139 3.25 5.85 -12.87
CA LEU A 139 3.78 4.88 -13.83
C LEU A 139 3.39 5.26 -15.27
N CYS A 140 2.13 5.62 -15.50
CA CYS A 140 1.66 6.06 -16.82
C CYS A 140 2.36 7.36 -17.27
N LYS A 141 2.63 8.28 -16.34
CA LYS A 141 3.44 9.47 -16.62
C LYS A 141 4.85 9.08 -17.03
N GLY A 142 5.51 8.18 -16.30
CA GLY A 142 6.85 7.67 -16.64
C GLY A 142 6.91 7.05 -18.05
N PHE A 143 5.90 6.27 -18.44
CA PHE A 143 5.80 5.77 -19.81
C PHE A 143 5.66 6.88 -20.85
N SER A 144 4.85 7.90 -20.55
CA SER A 144 4.65 9.05 -21.45
C SER A 144 5.92 9.87 -21.64
N ASP A 145 6.67 10.07 -20.55
CA ASP A 145 7.96 10.77 -20.57
C ASP A 145 8.99 9.99 -21.39
N TRP A 146 9.08 8.66 -21.19
CA TRP A 146 9.91 7.77 -22.02
C TRP A 146 9.54 7.85 -23.50
N ALA A 147 8.25 7.73 -23.82
CA ALA A 147 7.79 7.78 -25.20
C ALA A 147 8.10 9.12 -25.86
N SER A 148 7.95 10.22 -25.14
CA SER A 148 8.30 11.55 -25.64
C SER A 148 9.79 11.66 -25.97
N SER A 149 10.65 11.12 -25.09
CA SER A 149 12.09 11.09 -25.31
C SER A 149 12.48 10.22 -26.51
N VAL A 150 11.92 9.01 -26.65
CA VAL A 150 12.23 8.11 -27.78
C VAL A 150 11.75 8.69 -29.12
N LYS A 151 10.64 9.42 -29.13
CA LYS A 151 10.09 10.01 -30.36
C LYS A 151 10.86 11.23 -30.85
N GLU A 152 11.71 11.82 -30.02
CA GLU A 152 12.50 12.99 -30.39
C GLU A 152 13.52 12.62 -31.48
N GLY A 153 13.44 13.26 -32.65
CA GLY A 153 14.31 12.94 -33.79
C GLY A 153 14.03 11.60 -34.49
N ALA A 154 13.08 10.79 -34.01
CA ALA A 154 12.75 9.49 -34.58
C ALA A 154 11.98 9.56 -35.91
N SER A 155 12.06 8.48 -36.69
CA SER A 155 11.24 8.27 -37.90
C SER A 155 9.75 8.17 -37.55
N ASN A 156 8.88 8.42 -38.54
CA ASN A 156 7.43 8.31 -38.34
C ASN A 156 7.01 6.87 -37.99
N ASP A 157 7.63 5.87 -38.63
CA ASP A 157 7.35 4.47 -38.35
C ASP A 157 7.66 4.10 -36.88
N LEU A 158 8.80 4.59 -36.36
CA LEU A 158 9.15 4.36 -34.96
C LEU A 158 8.18 5.09 -34.01
N LYS A 159 7.77 6.32 -34.34
CA LYS A 159 6.78 7.06 -33.54
C LYS A 159 5.46 6.31 -33.40
N GLU A 160 4.96 5.73 -34.49
CA GLU A 160 3.74 4.91 -34.47
C GLU A 160 3.92 3.65 -33.62
N ASN A 161 5.08 3.00 -33.70
CA ASN A 161 5.37 1.83 -32.88
C ASN A 161 5.47 2.16 -31.39
N VAL A 162 6.05 3.31 -31.04
CA VAL A 162 6.07 3.80 -29.65
C VAL A 162 4.65 4.10 -29.16
N ASP A 163 3.76 4.66 -30.00
CA ASP A 163 2.35 4.83 -29.65
C ASP A 163 1.64 3.50 -29.39
N ARG A 164 1.92 2.48 -30.21
CA ARG A 164 1.41 1.12 -29.97
C ARG A 164 1.95 0.55 -28.66
N ALA A 165 3.23 0.77 -28.34
CA ALA A 165 3.82 0.35 -27.07
C ALA A 165 3.10 1.01 -25.88
N LEU A 166 2.89 2.33 -25.93
CA LEU A 166 2.16 3.08 -24.90
C LEU A 166 0.75 2.52 -24.67
N VAL A 167 -0.01 2.27 -25.73
CA VAL A 167 -1.36 1.72 -25.62
C VAL A 167 -1.34 0.36 -24.89
N ARG A 168 -0.36 -0.50 -25.21
CA ARG A 168 -0.21 -1.80 -24.54
C ARG A 168 0.20 -1.65 -23.07
N MET A 169 1.11 -0.73 -22.76
CA MET A 169 1.54 -0.42 -21.39
C MET A 169 0.40 0.15 -20.54
N PHE A 170 -0.35 1.14 -21.04
CA PHE A 170 -1.50 1.69 -20.32
C PHE A 170 -2.60 0.65 -20.09
N LYS A 171 -2.84 -0.23 -21.06
CA LYS A 171 -3.75 -1.35 -20.89
C LYS A 171 -3.26 -2.31 -19.80
N CYS A 172 -1.95 -2.58 -19.75
CA CYS A 172 -1.33 -3.41 -18.72
C CYS A 172 -1.55 -2.84 -17.31
N VAL A 173 -1.35 -1.54 -17.12
CA VAL A 173 -1.59 -0.85 -15.84
C VAL A 173 -3.07 -0.87 -15.48
N LYS A 174 -3.94 -0.45 -16.40
CA LYS A 174 -5.39 -0.40 -16.17
C LYS A 174 -5.98 -1.76 -15.75
N LEU A 175 -5.46 -2.85 -16.34
CA LEU A 175 -5.94 -4.20 -16.04
C LEU A 175 -5.12 -4.90 -14.95
N HIS A 176 -4.05 -4.26 -14.43
CA HIS A 176 -3.06 -4.90 -13.56
C HIS A 176 -2.62 -6.27 -14.11
N SER A 177 -2.37 -6.32 -15.43
CA SER A 177 -1.98 -7.54 -16.13
C SER A 177 -0.58 -7.97 -15.69
N ASN A 178 -0.41 -9.25 -15.36
CA ASN A 178 0.90 -9.86 -15.14
C ASN A 178 1.65 -10.16 -16.46
N GLU A 179 0.96 -10.04 -17.60
CA GLU A 179 1.51 -10.21 -18.94
C GLU A 179 1.61 -8.87 -19.68
N LEU A 180 2.77 -8.59 -20.27
CA LEU A 180 3.01 -7.46 -21.16
C LEU A 180 3.74 -7.90 -22.44
N ASN A 181 3.12 -7.67 -23.59
CA ASN A 181 3.72 -7.98 -24.89
C ASN A 181 4.05 -6.69 -25.66
N LEU A 182 5.34 -6.39 -25.80
CA LEU A 182 5.89 -5.29 -26.60
C LEU A 182 6.65 -5.79 -27.83
N SER A 183 6.32 -6.98 -28.33
CA SER A 183 6.99 -7.58 -29.49
C SER A 183 6.61 -6.89 -30.80
N SER A 184 7.54 -6.97 -31.76
CA SER A 184 7.39 -6.50 -33.15
C SER A 184 7.10 -5.00 -33.27
N LEU A 185 7.85 -4.19 -32.52
CA LEU A 185 7.70 -2.74 -32.47
C LEU A 185 9.00 -2.00 -32.85
N SER A 186 10.08 -2.70 -33.20
CA SER A 186 11.40 -2.08 -33.49
C SER A 186 11.84 -1.08 -32.41
N LEU A 187 11.55 -1.38 -31.14
CA LEU A 187 11.93 -0.52 -30.02
C LEU A 187 13.44 -0.63 -29.79
N GLY A 188 14.11 0.52 -29.63
CA GLY A 188 15.53 0.59 -29.23
C GLY A 188 15.74 0.56 -27.70
N SER A 189 14.70 0.87 -26.94
CA SER A 189 14.69 0.83 -25.47
C SER A 189 13.29 0.57 -24.94
N VAL A 190 13.18 0.28 -23.65
CA VAL A 190 11.93 0.19 -22.90
C VAL A 190 12.07 0.96 -21.58
N PRO A 191 11.00 1.60 -21.07
CA PRO A 191 11.05 2.27 -19.77
C PRO A 191 11.15 1.24 -18.64
N PRO A 192 11.48 1.68 -17.42
CA PRO A 192 11.29 0.87 -16.22
C PRO A 192 9.85 0.34 -16.15
N LEU A 193 9.72 -0.98 -16.03
CA LEU A 193 8.43 -1.67 -16.00
C LEU A 193 8.02 -1.99 -14.55
N PRO A 194 6.71 -2.08 -14.26
CA PRO A 194 6.24 -2.42 -12.93
C PRO A 194 6.64 -3.84 -12.50
N GLU A 195 6.91 -4.01 -11.20
CA GLU A 195 7.43 -5.25 -10.62
C GLU A 195 6.41 -6.42 -10.62
N TRP A 196 5.12 -6.13 -10.81
CA TRP A 196 4.07 -7.15 -10.88
C TRP A 196 4.00 -7.88 -12.23
N ILE A 197 4.78 -7.48 -13.23
CA ILE A 197 4.84 -8.18 -14.52
C ILE A 197 5.66 -9.45 -14.35
N GLU A 198 5.02 -10.58 -14.56
CA GLU A 198 5.63 -11.91 -14.49
C GLU A 198 6.07 -12.41 -15.88
N MET A 199 5.38 -11.97 -16.93
CA MET A 199 5.59 -12.42 -18.30
C MET A 199 5.75 -11.23 -19.25
N LEU A 200 6.98 -10.99 -19.69
CA LEU A 200 7.35 -9.90 -20.58
C LEU A 200 7.85 -10.45 -21.93
N SER A 201 7.22 -10.01 -23.03
CA SER A 201 7.62 -10.41 -24.38
C SER A 201 8.14 -9.20 -25.17
N LEU A 202 9.42 -9.27 -25.54
CA LEU A 202 10.18 -8.19 -26.23
C LEU A 202 10.70 -8.62 -27.61
N VAL A 203 10.20 -9.72 -28.18
CA VAL A 203 10.76 -10.32 -29.40
C VAL A 203 10.59 -9.39 -30.61
N TYR A 204 11.51 -9.45 -31.57
CA TYR A 204 11.46 -8.63 -32.79
C TYR A 204 11.48 -7.11 -32.49
N ASN A 205 12.40 -6.71 -31.62
CA ASN A 205 12.77 -5.32 -31.37
C ASN A 205 14.28 -5.14 -31.63
N GLU A 206 14.74 -3.91 -31.53
CA GLU A 206 16.14 -3.49 -31.77
C GLU A 206 16.77 -3.02 -30.46
N LEU A 207 16.47 -3.71 -29.35
CA LEU A 207 16.84 -3.26 -28.00
C LEU A 207 18.35 -3.30 -27.79
N ASP A 208 18.96 -2.13 -27.60
CA ASP A 208 20.36 -2.00 -27.20
C ASP A 208 20.52 -2.01 -25.67
N SER A 209 19.45 -1.70 -24.93
CA SER A 209 19.41 -1.74 -23.47
C SER A 209 17.99 -1.91 -22.94
N ILE A 210 17.86 -2.61 -21.79
CA ILE A 210 16.65 -2.60 -20.97
C ILE A 210 16.96 -1.71 -19.77
N GLN A 211 16.22 -0.61 -19.59
CA GLN A 211 16.32 0.17 -18.36
C GLN A 211 15.66 -0.62 -17.23
N VAL A 212 16.47 -1.23 -16.39
CA VAL A 212 16.00 -1.84 -15.13
C VAL A 212 15.80 -0.69 -14.14
N PRO A 213 14.67 -0.63 -13.41
CA PRO A 213 14.50 0.37 -12.36
C PRO A 213 15.65 0.25 -11.35
N GLU A 214 16.23 1.38 -10.93
CA GLU A 214 17.12 1.37 -9.76
C GLU A 214 16.31 0.92 -8.51
N SER A 215 16.94 0.03 -7.74
CA SER A 215 16.40 -0.60 -6.53
C SER A 215 16.38 0.34 -5.34
#